data_AF-A0A2D7Q7H4-F1
#
_entry.id   AF-A0A2D7Q7H4-F1
#
_cell.length_a   1.000
_cell.length_b   1.000
_cell.length_c   1.000
_cell.angle_alpha   90.00
_cell.angle_beta   90.00
_cell.angle_gamma   90.00
#
_symmetry.space_group_name_H-M   'P 1'
#
loop_
_entity.id
_entity.type
_entity.pdbx_description
1 polymer ?
#
loop_
_entity_poly.entity_id
_entity_poly.type
_entity_poly.pdbx_seq_one_letter_code
_entity_poly.pdbx_strand_id
1 'polypeptide(L)'
;MRYPILFRNFFILFCFLLNSVESYSKTCTPKIIKNYNELEQKIENLCSPGDRIFIKFDVKIKAEDLILNYCNLKYSVITNDQVKIIKKRGAANYIICIYETSK
;
A
#
# COMPACT_ATOMS: atom_id res chain seq x y z
N MET A 1 -38.64 -23.68 28.47
CA MET A 1 -37.92 -22.52 27.90
C MET A 1 -37.88 -22.70 26.39
N ARG A 2 -38.67 -21.94 25.63
CA ARG A 2 -38.95 -22.17 24.20
C ARG A 2 -38.62 -20.88 23.45
N TYR A 3 -37.38 -20.74 23.02
CA TYR A 3 -36.92 -19.58 22.24
C TYR A 3 -37.66 -19.59 20.88
N PRO A 4 -38.32 -18.50 20.48
CA PRO A 4 -39.12 -18.50 19.27
C PRO A 4 -38.23 -18.64 18.03
N ILE A 5 -38.66 -19.50 17.10
CA ILE A 5 -37.99 -19.86 15.84
C ILE A 5 -37.66 -18.62 14.97
N LEU A 6 -38.34 -17.50 15.22
CA LEU A 6 -38.10 -16.18 14.61
C LEU A 6 -36.70 -15.61 14.89
N PHE A 7 -36.09 -15.90 16.05
CA PHE A 7 -34.76 -15.37 16.39
C PHE A 7 -33.63 -16.00 15.56
N ARG A 8 -33.81 -17.25 15.10
CA ARG A 8 -32.80 -18.00 14.34
C ARG A 8 -32.64 -17.47 12.92
N ASN A 9 -33.76 -17.11 12.27
CA ASN A 9 -33.73 -16.54 10.91
C ASN A 9 -33.19 -15.11 10.90
N PHE A 10 -33.47 -14.32 11.95
CA PHE A 10 -32.94 -12.97 12.10
C PHE A 10 -31.40 -12.97 12.25
N PHE A 11 -30.86 -13.93 13.00
CA PHE A 11 -29.41 -14.07 13.20
C PHE A 11 -28.67 -14.44 11.89
N ILE A 12 -29.25 -15.31 11.07
CA ILE A 12 -28.68 -15.70 9.77
C ILE A 12 -28.69 -14.50 8.80
N LEU A 13 -29.75 -13.69 8.82
CA LEU A 13 -29.85 -12.47 8.01
C LEU A 13 -28.81 -11.41 8.42
N PHE A 14 -28.56 -11.26 9.72
CA PHE A 14 -27.58 -10.32 10.27
C PHE A 14 -26.14 -10.72 9.92
N CYS A 15 -25.81 -12.01 9.94
CA CYS A 15 -24.50 -12.51 9.52
C CYS A 15 -24.23 -12.29 8.01
N PHE A 16 -25.25 -12.35 7.16
CA PHE A 16 -25.10 -12.10 5.72
C PHE A 16 -24.78 -10.63 5.40
N LEU A 17 -25.28 -9.69 6.21
CA LEU A 17 -25.04 -8.25 6.03
C LEU A 17 -23.66 -7.78 6.52
N LEU A 18 -22.99 -8.53 7.40
CA LEU A 18 -21.69 -8.15 7.95
C LEU A 18 -20.48 -8.46 7.04
N ASN A 19 -20.67 -9.28 6.00
CA ASN A 19 -19.56 -9.80 5.19
C ASN A 19 -19.24 -8.98 3.92
N SER A 20 -19.94 -7.87 3.66
CA SER A 20 -19.77 -7.12 2.40
C SER A 20 -18.75 -5.97 2.45
N VAL A 21 -17.89 -5.89 3.46
CA VAL A 21 -16.85 -4.86 3.51
C VAL A 21 -15.61 -5.34 2.75
N GLU A 22 -15.74 -5.45 1.43
CA GLU A 22 -14.59 -5.63 0.54
C GLU A 22 -13.85 -4.29 0.48
N SER A 23 -12.83 -4.14 1.32
CA SER A 23 -11.95 -2.96 1.29
C SER A 23 -11.04 -3.06 0.08
N TYR A 24 -11.50 -2.54 -1.07
CA TYR A 24 -10.67 -2.38 -2.26
C TYR A 24 -9.58 -1.34 -1.96
N SER A 25 -8.38 -1.81 -1.61
CA SER A 25 -7.25 -0.90 -1.40
C SER A 25 -6.90 -0.22 -2.72
N LYS A 26 -6.92 1.11 -2.72
CA LYS A 26 -6.59 1.90 -3.91
C LYS A 26 -5.09 1.79 -4.17
N THR A 27 -4.70 1.89 -5.44
CA THR A 27 -3.28 1.97 -5.80
C THR A 27 -2.90 3.42 -5.99
N CYS A 28 -2.01 3.93 -5.15
CA CYS A 28 -1.48 5.28 -5.26
C CYS A 28 -0.13 5.27 -5.99
N THR A 29 -0.02 6.09 -7.04
CA THR A 29 1.16 6.18 -7.90
C THR A 29 1.71 7.60 -7.88
N PRO A 30 2.51 7.98 -6.86
CA PRO A 30 3.18 9.28 -6.86
C PRO A 30 4.03 9.45 -8.13
N LYS A 31 4.04 10.67 -8.69
CA LYS A 31 4.91 10.99 -9.83
C LYS A 31 6.38 10.76 -9.45
N ILE A 32 7.19 10.38 -10.43
CA ILE A 32 8.62 10.04 -10.30
C ILE A 32 9.32 11.02 -9.36
N ILE A 33 9.90 10.49 -8.29
CA ILE A 33 10.55 11.31 -7.27
C ILE A 33 11.98 11.62 -7.68
N LYS A 34 12.31 12.91 -7.61
CA LYS A 34 13.68 13.43 -7.76
C LYS A 34 14.33 13.84 -6.42
N ASN A 35 13.54 14.11 -5.37
CA ASN A 35 14.02 14.58 -4.06
C ASN A 35 13.08 14.16 -2.92
N TYR A 36 13.62 13.85 -1.73
CA TYR A 36 12.87 13.37 -0.54
C TYR A 36 11.87 14.41 0.00
N ASN A 37 12.21 15.71 0.01
CA ASN A 37 11.30 16.74 0.56
C ASN A 37 10.01 16.91 -0.28
N GLU A 38 10.09 16.69 -1.60
CA GLU A 38 8.89 16.70 -2.44
C GLU A 38 8.09 15.39 -2.33
N LEU A 39 8.73 14.33 -1.85
CA LEU A 39 8.16 12.98 -1.78
C LEU A 39 7.18 12.88 -0.62
N GLU A 40 7.55 13.39 0.55
CA GLU A 40 6.72 13.33 1.77
C GLU A 40 5.36 14.03 1.56
N GLN A 41 5.37 15.28 1.11
CA GLN A 41 4.14 16.04 0.87
C GLN A 41 3.24 15.44 -0.22
N LYS A 42 3.81 14.81 -1.24
CA LYS A 42 3.02 14.19 -2.31
C LYS A 42 2.42 12.86 -1.87
N ILE A 43 3.17 12.04 -1.13
CA ILE A 43 2.70 10.72 -0.68
C ILE A 43 1.63 10.87 0.39
N GLU A 44 1.83 11.73 1.40
CA GLU A 44 0.85 11.95 2.46
C GLU A 44 -0.51 12.43 1.94
N ASN A 45 -0.50 13.25 0.87
CA ASN A 45 -1.73 13.77 0.27
C ASN A 45 -2.44 12.77 -0.67
N LEU A 46 -1.76 11.70 -1.11
CA LEU A 46 -2.27 10.77 -2.14
C LEU A 46 -2.59 9.36 -1.62
N CYS A 47 -1.92 8.90 -0.56
CA CYS A 47 -2.06 7.53 -0.06
C CYS A 47 -2.67 7.54 1.34
N SER A 48 -3.67 6.68 1.57
CA SER A 48 -4.17 6.39 2.91
C SER A 48 -3.51 5.11 3.45
N PRO A 49 -3.29 4.97 4.77
CA PRO A 49 -2.74 3.74 5.35
C PRO A 49 -3.53 2.50 4.89
N GLY A 50 -2.81 1.46 4.46
CA GLY A 50 -3.40 0.24 3.90
C GLY A 50 -3.57 0.25 2.37
N ASP A 51 -3.39 1.40 1.70
CA ASP A 51 -3.35 1.47 0.23
C ASP A 51 -2.08 0.83 -0.33
N ARG A 52 -2.14 0.41 -1.60
CA ARG A 52 -0.96 -0.06 -2.33
C ARG A 52 -0.22 1.15 -2.90
N ILE A 53 1.03 1.34 -2.53
CA ILE A 53 1.87 2.41 -3.07
C ILE A 53 2.84 1.88 -4.10
N PHE A 54 2.97 2.60 -5.22
CA PHE A 54 3.96 2.33 -6.25
C PHE A 54 4.84 3.55 -6.48
N ILE A 55 6.08 3.45 -6.03
CA ILE A 55 7.06 4.53 -6.07
C ILE A 55 8.08 4.24 -7.17
N LYS A 56 8.21 5.16 -8.12
CA LYS A 56 9.38 5.20 -9.03
C LYS A 56 10.37 6.25 -8.54
N PHE A 57 11.63 5.87 -8.39
CA PHE A 57 12.67 6.74 -7.84
C PHE A 57 13.95 6.74 -8.70
N ASP A 58 14.73 7.81 -8.54
CA ASP A 58 16.03 7.95 -9.19
C ASP A 58 17.11 7.12 -8.49
N VAL A 59 18.20 6.79 -9.19
CA VAL A 59 19.33 5.98 -8.66
C VAL A 59 20.01 6.61 -7.43
N LYS A 60 19.83 7.92 -7.22
CA LYS A 60 20.38 8.62 -6.04
C LYS A 60 19.64 8.29 -4.74
N ILE A 61 18.41 7.78 -4.83
CA ILE A 61 17.58 7.46 -3.68
C ILE A 61 17.78 6.00 -3.30
N LYS A 62 18.07 5.75 -2.03
CA LYS A 62 18.19 4.40 -1.49
C LYS A 62 16.81 3.78 -1.32
N ALA A 63 16.66 2.55 -1.78
CA ALA A 63 15.38 1.85 -1.69
C ALA A 63 15.02 1.58 -0.22
N GLU A 64 16.02 1.30 0.61
CA GLU A 64 15.89 0.99 2.04
C GLU A 64 15.22 2.12 2.82
N ASP A 65 15.63 3.37 2.56
CA ASP A 65 15.06 4.54 3.24
C ASP A 65 13.57 4.71 2.90
N LEU A 66 13.18 4.44 1.65
CA LEU A 66 11.78 4.50 1.22
C LEU A 66 10.94 3.40 1.87
N ILE A 67 11.53 2.20 2.02
CA ILE A 67 10.87 1.05 2.64
C ILE A 67 10.63 1.33 4.12
N LEU A 68 11.62 1.83 4.84
CA LEU A 68 11.50 2.14 6.26
C LEU A 68 10.48 3.25 6.54
N ASN A 69 10.40 4.26 5.68
CA ASN A 69 9.55 5.41 5.93
C ASN A 69 8.09 5.22 5.50
N TYR A 70 7.83 4.41 4.45
CA TYR A 70 6.52 4.39 3.78
C TYR A 70 5.91 2.99 3.59
N CYS A 71 6.63 1.92 3.91
CA CYS A 71 6.13 0.55 3.71
C CYS A 71 5.85 -0.14 5.04
N ASN A 72 4.69 -0.78 5.12
CA ASN A 72 4.38 -1.71 6.19
C ASN A 72 5.19 -3.01 6.02
N LEU A 73 6.14 -3.24 6.93
CA LEU A 73 7.03 -4.41 6.91
C LEU A 73 6.36 -5.74 7.31
N LYS A 74 5.12 -5.70 7.80
CA LYS A 74 4.31 -6.91 8.02
C LYS A 74 3.96 -7.61 6.70
N TYR A 75 3.92 -6.86 5.61
CA TYR A 75 3.60 -7.37 4.28
C TYR A 75 4.85 -7.46 3.40
N SER A 76 4.72 -8.18 2.29
CA SER A 76 5.80 -8.28 1.32
C SER A 76 6.06 -6.95 0.60
N VAL A 77 7.32 -6.61 0.47
CA VAL A 77 7.80 -5.44 -0.29
C VAL A 77 8.44 -5.94 -1.58
N ILE A 78 8.00 -5.41 -2.72
CA ILE A 78 8.56 -5.75 -4.04
C ILE A 78 9.45 -4.59 -4.48
N THR A 79 10.71 -4.87 -4.73
CA THR A 79 11.69 -3.87 -5.17
C THR A 79 12.30 -4.28 -6.50
N ASN A 80 12.59 -3.27 -7.33
CA ASN A 80 13.45 -3.40 -8.49
C ASN A 80 14.50 -2.30 -8.38
N ASP A 81 15.56 -2.63 -7.65
CA ASP A 81 16.78 -1.85 -7.59
C ASP A 81 17.74 -2.42 -8.65
N GLN A 82 17.90 -1.71 -9.76
CA GLN A 82 18.88 -2.06 -10.77
C GLN A 82 20.21 -1.37 -10.46
N VAL A 83 20.95 -1.89 -9.49
CA VAL A 83 22.36 -1.53 -9.22
C VAL A 83 23.28 -1.92 -10.39
N LYS A 84 22.79 -2.68 -11.37
CA LYS A 84 23.62 -3.26 -12.43
C LYS A 84 24.20 -2.16 -13.35
N ILE A 85 25.52 -2.24 -13.47
CA ILE A 85 26.52 -1.43 -14.20
C ILE A 85 26.12 -0.97 -15.62
N ILE A 86 25.03 -1.50 -16.19
CA ILE A 86 24.52 -1.15 -17.53
C ILE A 86 23.08 -0.67 -17.40
N LYS A 87 22.87 0.66 -17.46
CA LYS A 87 21.53 1.27 -17.58
C LYS A 87 20.89 0.84 -18.89
N LYS A 88 19.97 -0.13 -18.85
CA LYS A 88 19.10 -0.44 -19.98
C LYS A 88 18.13 0.73 -20.18
N ARG A 89 18.03 1.30 -21.39
CA ARG A 89 17.08 2.39 -21.70
C ARG A 89 15.66 1.96 -21.28
N GLY A 90 15.01 2.77 -20.44
CA GLY A 90 13.67 2.50 -19.92
C GLY A 90 13.60 1.74 -18.59
N ALA A 91 14.74 1.29 -18.03
CA ALA A 91 14.76 0.75 -16.67
C ALA A 91 14.62 1.89 -15.65
N ALA A 92 13.57 1.81 -14.83
CA ALA A 92 13.35 2.70 -13.70
C ALA A 92 13.37 1.88 -12.41
N ASN A 93 14.01 2.43 -11.37
CA ASN A 93 13.96 1.82 -10.05
C ASN A 93 12.56 2.04 -9.47
N TYR A 94 12.01 1.00 -8.85
CA TYR A 94 10.69 1.09 -8.24
C TYR A 94 10.54 0.23 -7.00
N ILE A 95 9.59 0.63 -6.15
CA ILE A 95 9.13 -0.10 -4.97
C ILE A 95 7.60 -0.19 -5.04
N ILE A 96 7.06 -1.36 -4.69
CA ILE A 96 5.64 -1.60 -4.45
C ILE A 96 5.49 -2.15 -3.04
N CYS A 97 4.63 -1.54 -2.23
CA CYS A 97 4.32 -2.02 -0.88
C CYS A 97 2.95 -1.54 -0.40
N ILE A 98 2.55 -1.97 0.79
CA ILE A 98 1.40 -1.41 1.50
C ILE A 98 1.86 -0.15 2.23
N TYR A 99 1.18 0.96 2.00
CA TYR A 99 1.50 2.24 2.61
C TYR A 99 1.19 2.21 4.11
N GLU A 100 2.20 2.53 4.90
CA GLU A 100 2.10 2.83 6.31
C GLU A 100 3.21 3.82 6.64
N THR A 101 2.84 4.95 7.23
CA THR A 101 3.83 5.93 7.67
C THR A 101 4.42 5.47 9.00
N SER A 102 5.73 5.24 9.02
CA SER A 102 6.48 5.17 10.27
C SER A 102 6.71 6.60 10.76
N LYS A 103 5.73 7.15 11.48
CA LYS A 103 5.99 8.30 12.36
C LYS A 103 6.56 7.80 13.68
#